data_AF-A0A831QQY3-F1
#
_entry.id   AF-A0A831QQY3-F1
#
_cell.length_a   1.000
_cell.length_b   1.000
_cell.length_c   1.000
_cell.angle_alpha   90.00
_cell.angle_beta   90.00
_cell.angle_gamma   90.00
#
_symmetry.space_group_name_H-M   'P 1'
#
loop_
_entity.id
_entity.type
_entity.pdbx_description
1 polymer ?
#
loop_
_entity_poly.entity_id
_entity_poly.type
_entity_poly.pdbx_seq_one_letter_code
_entity_poly.pdbx_strand_id
1 'polypeptide(L)'
;MEKNTIDNLNIALTKILDLREAYNELSNTSHKELSEKLKEFAENAKSEAENLTKSISDFGGEVETSERHTDQNAISWVSRPLPNADDVDEVVEFLIKGEKRREEELNEKFSGKDTEREVKNLFMKYKEQNESNLVYLQSVKDSLEKAN
;
A
#
# COMPACT_ATOMS: atom_id res chain seq x y z
N MET A 1 4.80 23.78 -10.46
CA MET A 1 5.32 22.51 -9.92
C MET A 1 4.36 21.94 -8.89
N GLU A 2 3.84 22.77 -7.96
CA GLU A 2 2.90 22.37 -6.88
C GLU A 2 1.71 21.51 -7.33
N LYS A 3 1.03 21.87 -8.44
CA LYS A 3 -0.12 21.09 -8.94
C LYS A 3 0.23 19.62 -9.25
N ASN A 4 1.40 19.37 -9.83
CA ASN A 4 1.87 18.00 -10.13
C ASN A 4 2.24 17.24 -8.84
N THR A 5 2.77 17.92 -7.82
CA THR A 5 3.05 17.30 -6.51
C THR A 5 1.75 16.88 -5.83
N ILE A 6 0.76 17.78 -5.74
CA ILE A 6 -0.55 17.49 -5.11
C ILE A 6 -1.27 16.35 -5.84
N ASP A 7 -1.30 16.37 -7.17
CA ASP A 7 -1.92 15.29 -7.96
C ASP A 7 -1.25 13.93 -7.68
N ASN A 8 0.09 13.89 -7.61
CA ASN A 8 0.80 12.65 -7.26
C ASN A 8 0.55 12.18 -5.83
N LEU A 9 0.41 13.11 -4.87
CA LEU A 9 0.07 12.77 -3.48
C LEU A 9 -1.36 12.21 -3.39
N ASN A 10 -2.32 12.79 -4.11
CA ASN A 10 -3.70 12.27 -4.19
C ASN A 10 -3.76 10.88 -4.84
N ILE A 11 -2.96 10.63 -5.89
CA ILE A 11 -2.81 9.30 -6.49
C ILE A 11 -2.25 8.30 -5.48
N ALA A 12 -1.18 8.66 -4.77
CA ALA A 12 -0.58 7.80 -3.75
C ALA A 12 -1.57 7.50 -2.61
N LEU A 13 -2.32 8.51 -2.16
CA LEU A 13 -3.37 8.36 -1.16
C LEU A 13 -4.44 7.36 -1.59
N THR A 14 -4.93 7.47 -2.83
CA THR A 14 -5.91 6.53 -3.39
C THR A 14 -5.40 5.08 -3.39
N LYS A 15 -4.15 4.87 -3.81
CA LYS A 15 -3.53 3.53 -3.83
C LYS A 15 -3.35 2.93 -2.45
N ILE A 16 -2.95 3.75 -1.46
CA ILE A 16 -2.78 3.31 -0.07
C ILE A 16 -4.14 2.92 0.53
N LEU A 17 -5.20 3.69 0.24
CA LEU A 17 -6.55 3.37 0.71
C LEU A 17 -7.07 2.06 0.13
N ASP A 18 -6.85 1.80 -1.16
CA ASP A 18 -7.22 0.53 -1.79
C ASP A 18 -6.41 -0.66 -1.24
N LEU A 19 -5.10 -0.50 -1.05
CA LEU A 19 -4.25 -1.53 -0.44
C LEU A 19 -4.69 -1.83 1.00
N ARG A 20 -5.05 -0.80 1.77
CA ARG A 20 -5.62 -0.95 3.11
C ARG A 20 -6.92 -1.76 3.09
N GLU A 21 -7.80 -1.51 2.12
CA GLU A 21 -9.05 -2.26 1.99
C GLU A 21 -8.75 -3.73 1.71
N ALA A 22 -7.83 -4.02 0.77
CA ALA A 22 -7.39 -5.38 0.49
C ALA A 22 -6.82 -6.08 1.73
N TYR A 23 -6.02 -5.39 2.56
CA TYR A 23 -5.56 -5.95 3.83
C TYR A 23 -6.69 -6.29 4.80
N ASN A 24 -7.69 -5.42 4.95
CA ASN A 24 -8.83 -5.69 5.81
C ASN A 24 -9.64 -6.88 5.31
N GLU A 25 -9.94 -6.93 4.02
CA GLU A 25 -10.71 -8.03 3.41
C GLU A 25 -9.98 -9.37 3.56
N LEU A 26 -8.69 -9.42 3.24
CA LEU A 26 -7.87 -10.65 3.31
C LEU A 26 -7.49 -11.04 4.74
N SER A 27 -7.61 -10.12 5.71
CA SER A 27 -7.42 -10.44 7.14
C SER A 27 -8.46 -11.41 7.68
N ASN A 28 -9.54 -11.69 6.94
CA ASN A 28 -10.54 -12.71 7.30
C ASN A 28 -10.05 -14.16 7.06
N THR A 29 -8.80 -14.35 6.62
CA THR A 29 -8.17 -15.66 6.49
C THR A 29 -8.20 -16.48 7.78
N SER A 30 -8.32 -17.81 7.64
CA SER A 30 -8.23 -18.76 8.76
C SER A 30 -6.82 -18.87 9.36
N HIS A 31 -5.79 -18.40 8.67
CA HIS A 31 -4.41 -18.40 9.19
C HIS A 31 -4.21 -17.27 10.21
N LYS A 32 -4.31 -17.61 11.49
CA LYS A 32 -4.35 -16.64 12.61
C LYS A 32 -3.22 -15.60 12.59
N GLU A 33 -1.96 -16.02 12.45
CA GLU A 33 -0.82 -15.09 12.50
C GLU A 33 -0.85 -14.08 11.34
N LEU A 34 -1.09 -14.57 10.12
CA LEU A 34 -1.31 -13.75 8.94
C LEU A 34 -2.52 -12.80 9.13
N SER A 35 -3.65 -13.29 9.64
CA SER A 35 -4.82 -12.44 9.93
C SER A 35 -4.47 -11.27 10.86
N GLU A 36 -3.75 -11.52 11.95
CA GLU A 36 -3.30 -10.48 12.88
C GLU A 36 -2.33 -9.51 12.21
N LYS A 37 -1.39 -10.03 11.40
CA LYS A 37 -0.44 -9.18 10.69
C LYS A 37 -1.08 -8.32 9.60
N LEU A 38 -2.05 -8.84 8.85
CA LEU A 38 -2.77 -8.06 7.84
C LEU A 38 -3.58 -6.92 8.47
N LYS A 39 -4.11 -7.10 9.68
CA LYS A 39 -4.74 -6.01 10.44
C LYS A 39 -3.73 -4.93 10.82
N GLU A 40 -2.53 -5.33 11.24
CA GLU A 40 -1.43 -4.40 11.50
C GLU A 40 -1.04 -3.63 10.22
N PHE A 41 -0.94 -4.32 9.08
CA PHE A 41 -0.66 -3.67 7.80
C PHE A 41 -1.75 -2.67 7.42
N ALA A 42 -3.02 -3.00 7.66
CA ALA A 42 -4.15 -2.09 7.42
C ALA A 42 -4.10 -0.84 8.31
N GLU A 43 -3.70 -0.96 9.57
CA GLU A 43 -3.52 0.19 10.47
C GLU A 43 -2.30 1.03 10.09
N ASN A 44 -1.21 0.42 9.64
CA ASN A 44 -0.06 1.14 9.11
C ASN A 44 -0.47 1.94 7.86
N ALA A 45 -1.12 1.31 6.89
CA ALA A 45 -1.63 1.97 5.68
C ALA A 45 -2.62 3.11 6.00
N LYS A 46 -3.44 2.96 7.05
CA LYS A 46 -4.30 4.04 7.55
C LYS A 46 -3.48 5.25 8.03
N SER A 47 -2.47 5.02 8.85
CA SER A 47 -1.57 6.08 9.32
C SER A 47 -0.85 6.77 8.15
N GLU A 48 -0.43 6.02 7.13
CA GLU A 48 0.14 6.60 5.91
C GLU A 48 -0.86 7.48 5.15
N ALA A 49 -2.12 7.04 5.03
CA ALA A 49 -3.17 7.82 4.38
C ALA A 49 -3.47 9.12 5.16
N GLU A 50 -3.52 9.06 6.49
CA GLU A 50 -3.71 10.23 7.35
C GLU A 50 -2.56 11.25 7.21
N ASN A 51 -1.31 10.76 7.16
CA ASN A 51 -0.15 11.62 6.94
C ASN A 51 -0.16 12.26 5.54
N LEU A 52 -0.53 11.52 4.49
CA LEU A 52 -0.66 12.09 3.14
C LEU A 52 -1.77 13.13 3.05
N THR A 53 -2.92 12.87 3.65
CA THR A 53 -4.05 13.80 3.73
C THR A 53 -3.61 15.14 4.34
N LYS A 54 -2.84 15.06 5.43
CA LYS A 54 -2.26 16.23 6.07
C LYS A 54 -1.26 16.93 5.16
N SER A 55 -0.33 16.20 4.53
CA SER A 55 0.64 16.80 3.61
C SER A 55 -0.02 17.50 2.43
N ILE A 56 -1.04 16.91 1.80
CA ILE A 56 -1.80 17.54 0.71
C ILE A 56 -2.42 18.86 1.17
N SER A 57 -3.00 18.86 2.38
CA SER A 57 -3.58 20.07 2.98
C SER A 57 -2.51 21.13 3.29
N ASP A 58 -1.36 20.73 3.82
CA ASP A 58 -0.22 21.61 4.13
C ASP A 58 0.35 22.26 2.85
N PHE A 59 0.27 21.57 1.71
CA PHE A 59 0.60 22.09 0.37
C PHE A 59 -0.49 22.98 -0.25
N GLY A 60 -1.61 23.22 0.45
CA GLY A 60 -2.74 24.00 -0.06
C GLY A 60 -3.56 23.30 -1.15
N GLY A 61 -3.41 21.98 -1.28
CA GLY A 61 -4.18 21.15 -2.20
C GLY A 61 -5.51 20.67 -1.59
N GLU A 62 -6.48 20.41 -2.44
CA GLU A 62 -7.69 19.69 -2.05
C GLU A 62 -7.42 18.19 -2.01
N VAL A 63 -7.94 17.53 -0.98
CA VAL A 63 -7.81 16.07 -0.81
C VAL A 63 -8.83 15.40 -1.71
N GLU A 64 -8.36 14.79 -2.78
CA GLU A 64 -9.16 14.05 -3.74
C GLU A 64 -9.07 12.56 -3.40
N THR A 65 -9.89 12.13 -2.44
CA THR A 65 -10.14 10.71 -2.23
C THR A 65 -11.34 10.31 -3.07
N SER A 66 -11.10 9.84 -4.30
CA SER A 66 -12.22 9.33 -5.09
C SER A 66 -12.66 7.98 -4.52
N GLU A 67 -13.79 7.94 -3.81
CA GLU A 67 -14.56 6.70 -3.58
C GLU A 67 -15.15 6.13 -4.90
N ARG A 68 -14.84 6.73 -6.06
CA ARG A 68 -15.34 6.30 -7.36
C ARG A 68 -14.62 5.03 -7.81
N HIS A 69 -15.21 3.90 -7.44
CA HIS A 69 -14.85 2.54 -7.85
C HIS A 69 -14.58 2.32 -9.35
N THR A 70 -14.97 3.24 -10.23
CA THR A 70 -14.75 3.13 -11.69
C THR A 70 -13.33 3.46 -12.14
N ASP A 71 -12.54 4.25 -11.39
CA ASP A 71 -11.15 4.59 -11.73
C ASP A 71 -10.10 3.84 -10.88
N GLN A 72 -10.50 3.23 -9.75
CA GLN A 72 -9.61 2.46 -8.86
C GLN A 72 -8.93 1.26 -9.56
N ASN A 73 -9.60 0.62 -10.52
CA ASN A 73 -8.99 -0.47 -11.30
C ASN A 73 -7.79 -0.02 -12.16
N ALA A 74 -7.68 1.29 -12.46
CA ALA A 74 -6.56 1.86 -13.19
C ALA A 74 -5.47 2.43 -12.26
N ILE A 75 -5.78 2.64 -10.98
CA ILE A 75 -4.92 3.33 -10.00
C ILE A 75 -4.85 2.51 -8.70
N SER A 76 -4.35 1.27 -8.80
CA SER A 76 -4.10 0.40 -7.64
C SER A 76 -2.79 -0.38 -7.78
N TRP A 77 -2.18 -0.73 -6.64
CA TRP A 77 -1.08 -1.69 -6.57
C TRP A 77 -1.57 -3.14 -6.59
N VAL A 78 -2.77 -3.40 -6.08
CA VAL A 78 -3.35 -4.74 -6.02
C VAL A 78 -4.42 -4.91 -7.10
N SER A 79 -4.45 -6.07 -7.75
CA SER A 79 -5.46 -6.35 -8.77
C SER A 79 -6.79 -6.76 -8.14
N ARG A 80 -7.90 -6.46 -8.80
CA ARG A 80 -9.22 -7.02 -8.46
C ARG A 80 -9.62 -8.10 -9.49
N PRO A 81 -10.38 -9.15 -9.12
CA PRO A 81 -10.89 -9.43 -7.77
C PRO A 81 -9.78 -9.87 -6.80
N LEU A 82 -10.05 -9.76 -5.50
CA LEU A 82 -9.18 -10.31 -4.46
C LEU A 82 -9.23 -11.85 -4.48
N PRO A 83 -8.14 -12.53 -4.06
CA PRO A 83 -8.12 -13.98 -3.93
C PRO A 83 -9.05 -14.45 -2.81
N ASN A 84 -9.30 -15.75 -2.75
CA ASN A 84 -10.04 -16.34 -1.64
C ASN A 84 -9.21 -16.22 -0.35
N ALA A 85 -9.76 -15.58 0.69
CA ALA A 85 -9.05 -15.38 1.95
C ALA A 85 -8.65 -16.70 2.65
N ASP A 86 -9.35 -17.80 2.39
CA ASP A 86 -8.99 -19.12 2.92
C ASP A 86 -7.83 -19.80 2.18
N ASP A 87 -7.51 -19.34 0.97
CA ASP A 87 -6.33 -19.81 0.24
C ASP A 87 -5.12 -18.95 0.63
N VAL A 88 -4.48 -19.34 1.74
CA VAL A 88 -3.37 -18.59 2.34
C VAL A 88 -2.20 -18.41 1.36
N ASP A 89 -1.93 -19.40 0.51
CA ASP A 89 -0.86 -19.33 -0.48
C ASP A 89 -1.19 -18.28 -1.55
N GLU A 90 -2.41 -18.33 -2.09
CA GLU A 90 -2.89 -17.33 -3.06
C GLU A 90 -2.89 -15.92 -2.47
N VAL A 91 -3.33 -15.76 -1.21
CA VAL A 91 -3.30 -14.47 -0.48
C VAL A 91 -1.90 -13.92 -0.37
N VAL A 92 -0.93 -14.73 0.07
CA VAL A 92 0.45 -14.29 0.25
C VAL A 92 1.09 -13.93 -1.08
N GLU A 93 0.91 -14.75 -2.12
CA GLU A 93 1.42 -14.42 -3.45
C GLU A 93 0.83 -13.14 -4.02
N PHE A 94 -0.48 -12.94 -3.83
CA PHE A 94 -1.20 -11.76 -4.26
C PHE A 94 -0.65 -10.50 -3.59
N LEU A 95 -0.48 -10.53 -2.27
CA LEU A 95 0.02 -9.37 -1.51
C LEU A 95 1.49 -9.06 -1.81
N ILE A 96 2.35 -10.08 -2.01
CA ILE A 96 3.74 -9.88 -2.44
C ILE A 96 3.79 -9.15 -3.79
N LYS A 97 2.92 -9.51 -4.75
CA LYS A 97 2.86 -8.81 -6.06
C LYS A 97 2.42 -7.35 -5.88
N GLY A 98 1.45 -7.08 -5.00
CA GLY A 98 1.01 -5.73 -4.67
C GLY A 98 2.12 -4.87 -4.07
N GLU A 99 2.79 -5.36 -3.02
CA GLU A 99 3.85 -4.61 -2.34
C GLU A 99 5.10 -4.44 -3.22
N LYS A 100 5.40 -5.36 -4.14
CA LYS A 100 6.46 -5.14 -5.15
C LYS A 100 6.14 -4.01 -6.11
N ARG A 101 4.90 -3.89 -6.59
CA ARG A 101 4.49 -2.75 -7.43
C ARG A 101 4.55 -1.44 -6.66
N ARG A 102 4.17 -1.46 -5.38
CA ARG A 102 4.35 -0.31 -4.48
C ARG A 102 5.82 0.07 -4.36
N GLU A 103 6.70 -0.89 -4.12
CA GLU A 103 8.15 -0.68 -4.04
C GLU A 103 8.70 -0.01 -5.30
N GLU A 104 8.38 -0.55 -6.48
CA GLU A 104 8.78 -0.03 -7.79
C GLU A 104 8.35 1.44 -7.95
N GLU A 105 7.08 1.75 -7.71
CA GLU A 105 6.56 3.10 -7.85
C GLU A 105 7.15 4.08 -6.82
N LEU A 106 7.35 3.63 -5.57
CA LEU A 106 8.01 4.43 -4.54
C LEU A 106 9.44 4.80 -4.93
N ASN A 107 10.16 3.87 -5.54
CA ASN A 107 11.52 4.09 -6.03
C ASN A 107 11.56 5.00 -7.27
N GLU A 108 10.58 4.91 -8.17
CA GLU A 108 10.52 5.71 -9.40
C GLU A 108 10.05 7.15 -9.16
N LYS A 109 8.96 7.35 -8.42
CA LYS A 109 8.28 8.65 -8.35
C LYS A 109 8.89 9.62 -7.35
N PHE A 110 9.54 9.12 -6.29
CA PHE A 110 9.95 9.97 -5.16
C PHE A 110 11.47 10.10 -4.98
N SER A 111 12.25 9.56 -5.91
CA SER A 111 13.72 9.68 -5.96
C SER A 111 14.23 10.87 -6.78
N GLY A 112 13.33 11.68 -7.36
CA GLY A 112 13.67 12.84 -8.17
C GLY A 112 14.37 13.97 -7.40
N LYS A 113 15.31 14.68 -8.06
CA LYS A 113 16.02 15.82 -7.45
C LYS A 113 15.06 16.95 -7.05
N ASP A 114 13.96 17.12 -7.77
CA ASP A 114 13.01 18.21 -7.61
C ASP A 114 11.88 17.91 -6.60
N THR A 115 11.82 16.70 -6.03
CA THR A 115 10.82 16.39 -4.99
C THR A 115 11.21 17.09 -3.67
N GLU A 116 10.22 17.73 -3.05
CA GLU A 116 10.39 18.47 -1.80
C GLU A 116 10.89 17.56 -0.68
N ARG A 117 11.75 18.09 0.20
CA ARG A 117 12.39 17.31 1.26
C ARG A 117 11.39 16.63 2.19
N GLU A 118 10.29 17.30 2.49
CA GLU A 118 9.25 16.77 3.39
C GLU A 118 8.53 15.59 2.76
N VAL A 119 8.18 15.70 1.47
CA VAL A 119 7.62 14.62 0.66
C VAL A 119 8.59 13.43 0.57
N LYS A 120 9.89 13.70 0.32
CA LYS A 120 10.93 12.65 0.31
C LYS A 120 11.00 11.91 1.64
N ASN A 121 11.01 12.64 2.76
CA ASN A 121 11.05 12.05 4.09
C ASN A 121 9.81 11.19 4.39
N LEU A 122 8.65 11.60 3.91
CA LEU A 122 7.41 10.84 4.03
C LEU A 122 7.52 9.50 3.30
N PHE A 123 7.91 9.54 2.02
CA PHE A 123 8.00 8.33 1.20
C PHE A 123 9.15 7.40 1.57
N MET A 124 10.24 7.91 2.18
CA MET A 124 11.26 7.04 2.79
C MET A 124 10.67 6.16 3.89
N LYS A 125 9.80 6.69 4.76
CA LYS A 125 9.13 5.90 5.79
C LYS A 125 8.20 4.84 5.19
N TYR A 126 7.48 5.18 4.12
CA TYR A 126 6.59 4.23 3.44
C TYR A 126 7.38 3.11 2.76
N LYS A 127 8.56 3.44 2.24
CA LYS A 127 9.49 2.43 1.71
C LYS A 127 9.97 1.47 2.80
N GLU A 128 10.41 1.98 3.95
CA GLU A 128 10.82 1.14 5.09
C GLU A 128 9.68 0.22 5.55
N GLN A 129 8.44 0.75 5.60
CA GLN A 129 7.25 -0.05 5.93
C GLN A 129 6.97 -1.13 4.88
N ASN A 130 7.06 -0.78 3.60
CA ASN A 130 6.87 -1.72 2.49
C ASN A 130 7.91 -2.85 2.50
N GLU A 131 9.18 -2.52 2.75
CA GLU A 131 10.26 -3.51 2.90
C GLU A 131 9.97 -4.47 4.06
N SER A 132 9.52 -3.94 5.21
CA SER A 132 9.12 -4.76 6.36
C SER A 132 7.96 -5.71 6.02
N ASN A 133 6.95 -5.22 5.30
CA ASN A 133 5.81 -6.02 4.87
C ASN A 133 6.23 -7.15 3.92
N LEU A 134 7.07 -6.85 2.93
CA LEU A 134 7.61 -7.83 1.98
C LEU A 134 8.41 -8.92 2.67
N VAL A 135 9.29 -8.57 3.61
CA VAL A 135 10.07 -9.54 4.39
C VAL A 135 9.15 -10.48 5.15
N TYR A 136 8.12 -9.96 5.81
CA TYR A 136 7.15 -10.79 6.51
C TYR A 136 6.41 -11.74 5.55
N LEU A 137 5.82 -11.21 4.48
CA LEU A 137 5.04 -12.01 3.53
C LEU A 137 5.90 -13.10 2.87
N GLN A 138 7.16 -12.78 2.52
CA GLN A 138 8.10 -13.77 1.98
C GLN A 138 8.41 -14.86 3.01
N SER A 139 8.56 -14.52 4.30
CA SER A 139 8.79 -15.53 5.34
C SER A 139 7.60 -16.46 5.56
N VAL A 140 6.37 -15.96 5.40
CA VAL A 140 5.15 -16.79 5.41
C VAL A 140 5.17 -17.72 4.20
N LYS A 141 5.46 -17.19 3.00
CA LYS A 141 5.57 -18.00 1.77
C LYS A 141 6.57 -19.14 1.91
N ASP A 142 7.79 -18.82 2.36
CA ASP A 142 8.84 -19.80 2.56
C ASP A 142 8.47 -20.87 3.61
N SER A 143 7.59 -20.53 4.56
CA SER A 143 7.11 -21.46 5.58
C SER A 143 6.04 -22.40 5.03
N LEU A 144 5.14 -21.89 4.18
CA LEU A 144 4.14 -22.70 3.47
C LEU A 144 4.80 -23.69 2.52
N GLU A 145 5.80 -23.26 1.76
CA GLU A 145 6.56 -24.12 0.84
C GLU A 145 7.30 -25.25 1.55
N LYS A 146 7.76 -25.05 2.79
CA LYS A 146 8.43 -26.10 3.59
C LYS A 146 7.47 -27.06 4.29
N ALA A 147 6.21 -26.66 4.45
CA ALA A 147 5.18 -27.47 5.08
C ALA A 147 4.51 -28.46 4.10
N ASN A 148 4.64 -28.20 2.79
CA ASN A 148 4.22 -29.06 1.68
C ASN A 148 5.32 -30.04 1.25
#